data_AF-A0A535Z718-F1
#
_entry.id   AF-A0A535Z718-F1
#
_cell.length_a   1.000
_cell.length_b   1.000
_cell.length_c   1.000
_cell.angle_alpha   90.00
_cell.angle_beta   90.00
_cell.angle_gamma   90.00
#
_symmetry.space_group_name_H-M   'P 1'
#
loop_
_entity.id
_entity.type
_entity.pdbx_description
1 polymer ?
#
loop_
_entity_poly.entity_id
_entity_poly.type
_entity_poly.pdbx_seq_one_letter_code
_entity_poly.pdbx_strand_id
1 'polypeptide(L)' 'MELQGQLDAIKAAGGQVVGVSTDPAATSASLAAQLHLGFPILEDRNHVLGSGFGVFRLPSGMDMGAVDGHS' A
#
# COMPACT_ATOMS: atom_id res chain seq x y z
N MET A 1 -15.05 6.22 1.04
CA MET A 1 -14.25 6.89 -0.01
C MET A 1 -13.92 8.32 0.41
N GLU A 2 -13.24 8.52 1.54
CA GLU A 2 -12.98 9.88 2.06
C GLU A 2 -11.75 10.54 1.41
N LEU A 3 -10.68 9.78 1.16
CA LEU A 3 -9.45 10.29 0.55
C LEU A 3 -9.67 10.82 -0.88
N GLN A 4 -10.56 10.19 -1.65
CA GLN A 4 -10.85 10.60 -3.02
C GLN A 4 -11.55 11.96 -3.09
N GLY A 5 -12.42 12.27 -2.11
CA GLY A 5 -13.08 13.58 -2.03
C GLY A 5 -12.15 14.73 -1.64
N GLN A 6 -10.97 14.43 -1.10
CA GLN A 6 -9.97 15.44 -0.71
C GLN A 6 -8.84 15.62 -1.73
N LEU A 7 -8.85 14.87 -2.84
CA LEU A 7 -7.79 14.94 -3.85
C LEU A 7 -7.63 16.35 -4.43
N ASP A 8 -8.73 17.06 -4.67
CA ASP A 8 -8.70 18.42 -5.20
C ASP A 8 -8.08 19.41 -4.22
N ALA A 9 -8.40 19.29 -2.92
CA ALA A 9 -7.81 20.12 -1.88
C ALA A 9 -6.31 19.85 -1.71
N ILE A 10 -5.89 18.58 -1.80
CA ILE A 10 -4.47 18.20 -1.74
C ILE A 10 -3.72 18.73 -2.96
N LYS A 11 -4.29 18.61 -4.17
CA LYS A 11 -3.72 19.17 -5.40
C LYS A 11 -3.64 20.69 -5.34
N ALA A 12 -4.66 21.37 -4.83
CA ALA A 12 -4.69 22.82 -4.66
C ALA A 12 -3.62 23.31 -3.67
N ALA A 13 -3.26 22.50 -2.68
CA ALA A 13 -2.15 22.76 -1.76
C ALA A 13 -0.76 22.43 -2.36
N GLY A 14 -0.68 22.03 -3.64
CA GLY A 14 0.55 21.62 -4.30
C GLY A 14 0.99 20.18 -4.00
N GLY A 15 0.14 19.40 -3.32
CA GLY A 15 0.39 18.00 -2.99
C GLY A 15 -0.02 17.05 -4.11
N GLN A 16 0.64 15.88 -4.16
CA GLN A 16 0.24 14.76 -5.01
C GLN A 16 0.01 13.54 -4.13
N VAL A 17 -1.07 12.81 -4.44
CA VAL A 17 -1.39 11.55 -3.76
C VAL A 17 -0.90 10.40 -4.63
N VAL A 18 -0.23 9.45 -3.99
CA VAL A 18 0.18 8.18 -4.57
C VAL A 18 -0.18 7.07 -3.57
N GLY A 19 -0.84 6.02 -4.06
CA GLY A 19 -1.04 4.80 -3.28
C GLY A 19 0.22 3.94 -3.34
N VAL A 20 0.49 3.15 -2.32
CA VAL A 20 1.56 2.14 -2.32
C VAL A 20 0.93 0.81 -1.94
N SER A 21 1.13 -0.23 -2.76
CA SER A 21 0.73 -1.59 -2.42
C SER A 21 1.85 -2.59 -2.69
N THR A 22 1.87 -3.68 -1.94
CA THR A 22 2.76 -4.83 -2.18
C THR A 22 2.27 -5.70 -3.34
N ASP A 23 1.03 -5.48 -3.80
CA ASP A 23 0.44 -6.17 -4.94
C ASP A 23 1.14 -5.82 -6.26
N PRO A 24 1.18 -6.75 -7.23
CA PRO A 24 1.68 -6.46 -8.57
C PRO A 24 0.99 -5.24 -9.19
N ALA A 25 1.76 -4.43 -9.92
CA ALA A 25 1.27 -3.20 -10.55
C ALA A 25 0.05 -3.45 -11.46
N ALA A 26 0.01 -4.58 -12.17
CA ALA A 26 -1.12 -4.95 -13.03
C ALA A 26 -2.41 -5.15 -12.22
N THR A 27 -2.34 -5.85 -11.08
CA THR A 27 -3.47 -6.06 -10.17
C THR A 27 -3.95 -4.73 -9.58
N SER A 28 -3.01 -3.90 -9.13
CA SER A 28 -3.29 -2.58 -8.57
C SER A 28 -3.90 -1.62 -9.61
N ALA A 29 -3.44 -1.67 -10.87
CA ALA A 29 -3.99 -0.86 -11.95
C ALA A 29 -5.42 -1.25 -12.30
N SER A 30 -5.71 -2.56 -12.39
CA SER A 30 -7.08 -3.04 -12.60
C SER A 30 -8.01 -2.64 -11.45
N LEU A 31 -7.54 -2.65 -10.21
CA LEU A 31 -8.33 -2.20 -9.05
C LEU A 31 -8.54 -0.67 -9.07
N ALA A 32 -7.50 0.10 -9.38
CA ALA A 32 -7.58 1.54 -9.50
C ALA A 32 -8.58 1.98 -10.58
N ALA A 33 -8.62 1.28 -11.71
CA ALA A 33 -9.62 1.52 -12.75
C ALA A 33 -11.04 1.20 -12.28
N GLN A 34 -11.25 0.05 -11.60
CA GLN A 34 -12.57 -0.35 -11.08
C GLN A 34 -13.11 0.62 -10.02
N LEU A 35 -12.23 1.13 -9.17
CA LEU A 35 -12.58 2.07 -8.10
C LEU A 35 -12.52 3.54 -8.55
N HIS A 36 -12.27 3.79 -9.85
CA HIS A 36 -12.08 5.13 -10.42
C HIS A 36 -11.12 6.00 -9.58
N LEU A 37 -9.99 5.44 -9.18
CA LEU A 37 -8.99 6.16 -8.39
C LEU A 37 -8.33 7.27 -9.21
N GLY A 38 -8.48 8.51 -8.77
CA GLY A 38 -7.85 9.69 -9.37
C GLY A 38 -6.35 9.87 -9.03
N PHE A 39 -5.68 8.81 -8.55
CA PHE A 39 -4.28 8.79 -8.17
C PHE A 39 -3.62 7.45 -8.56
N PRO A 40 -2.32 7.46 -8.91
CA PRO A 40 -1.60 6.23 -9.26
C PRO A 40 -1.31 5.38 -8.02
N ILE A 41 -1.15 4.07 -8.22
CA ILE A 41 -0.69 3.12 -7.21
C ILE A 41 0.69 2.60 -7.61
N LEU A 42 1.66 2.75 -6.71
CA LEU A 42 3.01 2.23 -6.82
C LEU A 42 3.08 0.82 -6.25
N GLU A 43 3.90 0.00 -6.90
CA GLU A 43 4.22 -1.34 -6.44
C GLU A 43 5.43 -1.30 -5.50
N ASP A 44 5.30 -1.90 -4.31
CA ASP A 44 6.34 -2.05 -3.30
C ASP A 44 6.56 -3.52 -2.94
N ARG A 45 6.79 -4.36 -3.97
CA ARG A 45 6.96 -5.81 -3.81
C ARG A 45 8.07 -6.21 -2.83
N ASN A 46 9.13 -5.41 -2.75
CA ASN A 46 10.28 -5.67 -1.90
C ASN A 46 10.19 -4.98 -0.54
N HIS A 47 9.04 -4.38 -0.22
CA HIS A 47 8.81 -3.65 1.03
C HIS A 47 9.83 -2.51 1.28
N VAL A 48 10.44 -1.97 0.22
CA VAL A 48 11.48 -0.93 0.31
C VAL A 48 10.85 0.38 0.75
N LEU A 49 9.73 0.75 0.13
CA LEU A 49 8.97 1.94 0.51
C LEU A 49 8.36 1.74 1.90
N GLY A 50 7.71 0.60 2.13
CA GLY A 50 7.10 0.27 3.41
C GLY A 50 8.09 0.35 4.57
N SER A 51 9.30 -0.20 4.40
CA SER A 51 10.35 -0.16 5.40
C SER A 51 10.92 1.25 5.57
N GLY A 52 11.14 1.98 4.46
CA GLY A 52 11.66 3.34 4.47
C GLY A 52 10.72 4.36 5.14
N PHE A 53 9.41 4.18 5.01
CA PHE A 53 8.40 4.98 5.69
C PHE A 53 8.02 4.44 7.08
N GLY A 54 8.62 3.32 7.52
CA GLY A 54 8.35 2.71 8.82
C GLY A 54 6.94 2.13 8.99
N VAL A 55 6.19 1.99 7.88
CA VAL A 55 4.83 1.42 7.85
C VAL A 55 4.85 -0.10 7.67
N PHE A 56 5.93 -0.64 7.12
CA PHE A 56 6.22 -2.06 7.13
C PHE A 56 7.12 -2.37 8.32
N ARG A 57 6.51 -2.89 9.38
CA ARG A 57 7.24 -3.52 10.48
C ARG A 57 7.19 -5.02 10.27
N LEU A 58 8.31 -5.61 9.88
CA LEU A 58 8.55 -7.02 10.18
C LEU A 58 8.49 -7.15 11.71
N PRO A 59 7.59 -7.97 12.28
CA PRO A 59 7.60 -8.22 13.71
C PRO A 59 8.98 -8.75 14.07
N SER A 60 9.78 -7.91 14.72
CA SER A 60 11.08 -8.31 15.25
C SER A 60 10.78 -9.24 16.42
N GLY A 61 10.81 -10.55 16.17
CA GLY A 61 10.72 -11.58 17.20
C GLY A 61 9.32 -11.73 17.82
N MET A 62 8.41 -12.39 17.11
CA MET A 62 7.80 -13.54 17.75
C MET A 62 8.45 -14.74 17.11
N ASP A 63 9.34 -15.38 17.88
CA ASP A 63 9.79 -16.75 17.65
C ASP A 63 8.53 -17.63 17.66
N MET A 64 7.84 -17.69 16.52
CA MET A 64 6.89 -18.76 16.24
C MET A 64 7.78 -19.95 15.92
N GLY A 65 8.24 -20.64 16.96
CA GLY A 65 8.94 -21.91 16.85
C GLY A 65 8.22 -22.85 15.88
N ALA A 66 8.94 -23.86 15.37
CA ALA A 66 8.46 -24.79 14.35
C ALA A 66 6.96 -25.12 14.54
N VAL A 67 6.13 -24.69 13.59
CA VAL A 67 4.69 -25.00 13.57
C VAL A 67 4.49 -26.45 13.13
N ASP A 68 4.92 -27.38 14.00
CA ASP A 68 4.56 -28.79 13.92
C ASP A 68 3.43 -29.06 14.93
N GLY A 69 2.22 -29.23 14.40
CA GLY A 69 1.06 -29.78 15.12
C GLY A 69 -0.21 -28.95 14.96
N HIS A 70 -1.39 -29.50 14.72
CA HIS A 70 -1.85 -30.89 14.62
C HIS A 70 -3.27 -30.85 14.02
N SER A 71 -3.58 -31.89 13.22
CA SER A 71 -4.90 -32.50 12.93
C SER A 71 -6.02 -31.69 12.24
#